data_AF-A0A382U0X9-F1
#
_entry.id   AF-A0A382U0X9-F1
#
_cell.length_a   1.000
_cell.length_b   1.000
_cell.length_c   1.000
_cell.angle_alpha   90.00
_cell.angle_beta   90.00
_cell.angle_gamma   90.00
#
_symmetry.space_group_name_H-M   'P 1'
#
loop_
_entity.id
_entity.type
_entity.pdbx_description
1 polymer ?
#
loop_
_entity_poly.entity_id
_entity_poly.type
_entity_poly.pdbx_seq_one_letter_code
_entity_poly.pdbx_strand_id
1 'polypeptide(L)'
;MSLTKPTLNNLRAAGTTTGDVYFPQTKLLLPFDGANAATTTSDLSNRNATVTFNGNASISTAQSKFGGSSLYLDGTTNTYLTIA
;
A
#
# COMPACT_ATOMS: atom_id res chain seq x y z
N MET A 1 8.13 -31.89 39.07
CA MET A 1 8.59 -30.50 38.81
C MET A 1 7.36 -29.63 38.66
N SER A 2 7.21 -28.58 39.48
CA SER A 2 6.09 -27.64 39.36
C SER A 2 6.54 -26.49 38.47
N LEU A 3 5.81 -26.23 37.38
CA LEU A 3 6.04 -25.08 36.51
C LEU A 3 5.24 -23.90 37.06
N THR A 4 5.92 -22.80 37.38
CA THR A 4 5.26 -21.56 37.79
C THR A 4 4.54 -20.97 36.58
N LYS A 5 3.24 -20.68 36.71
CA LYS A 5 2.43 -20.12 35.62
C LYS A 5 3.03 -18.77 35.19
N PRO A 6 3.37 -18.57 33.90
CA PRO A 6 3.93 -17.31 33.44
C PRO A 6 2.94 -16.16 33.69
N THR A 7 3.45 -15.03 34.18
CA THR A 7 2.68 -13.79 34.34
C THR A 7 2.73 -12.98 33.05
N LEU A 8 1.83 -12.00 32.86
CA LEU A 8 1.82 -11.17 31.65
C LEU A 8 3.17 -10.45 31.42
N ASN A 9 3.93 -10.17 32.48
CA ASN A 9 5.24 -9.53 32.37
C ASN A 9 6.32 -10.47 31.79
N ASN A 10 6.09 -11.79 31.82
CA ASN A 10 6.94 -12.80 31.19
C ASN A 10 6.54 -13.09 29.75
N LEU A 11 5.34 -12.70 29.36
CA LEU A 11 4.86 -12.69 28.00
C LEU A 11 5.18 -11.31 27.42
N ARG A 12 6.40 -11.14 26.88
CA ARG A 12 6.53 -10.08 25.86
C ARG A 12 5.48 -10.41 24.83
N ALA A 13 4.62 -9.46 24.47
CA ALA A 13 4.07 -9.53 23.13
C ALA A 13 5.30 -9.48 22.23
N ALA A 14 5.83 -10.65 21.85
CA ALA A 14 6.34 -10.82 20.51
C ALA A 14 5.08 -10.60 19.71
N GLY A 15 4.74 -9.31 19.51
CA GLY A 15 3.55 -8.94 18.79
C GLY A 15 3.62 -9.82 17.58
N THR A 16 2.60 -10.63 17.37
CA THR A 16 2.30 -11.00 16.00
C THR A 16 2.04 -9.64 15.37
N THR A 17 3.10 -8.96 14.93
CA THR A 17 3.00 -7.93 13.91
C THR A 17 2.49 -8.74 12.75
N THR A 18 1.18 -8.97 12.71
CA THR A 18 0.49 -9.48 11.55
C THR A 18 0.65 -8.34 10.54
N GLY A 19 1.79 -8.33 9.86
CA GLY A 19 2.27 -7.19 9.09
C GLY A 19 3.79 -7.11 9.02
N ASP A 20 4.27 -6.29 8.09
CA ASP A 20 5.70 -6.01 7.90
C ASP A 20 6.24 -5.14 9.04
N VAL A 21 7.22 -5.67 9.79
CA VAL A 21 7.89 -4.97 10.91
C VAL A 21 8.59 -3.69 10.43
N TYR A 22 8.98 -3.65 9.16
CA TYR A 22 9.64 -2.53 8.51
C TYR A 22 8.66 -1.61 7.76
N PHE A 23 7.34 -1.84 7.86
CA PHE A 23 6.33 -0.97 7.24
C PHE A 23 6.49 0.53 7.56
N PRO A 24 6.87 0.95 8.78
CA PRO A 24 7.14 2.36 9.06
C PRO A 24 8.29 2.97 8.23
N GLN A 25 9.14 2.13 7.62
CA GLN A 25 10.22 2.56 6.74
C GLN A 25 9.76 2.72 5.28
N THR A 26 8.61 2.15 4.91
CA THR A 26 8.00 2.33 3.59
C THR A 26 7.67 3.81 3.38
N LYS A 27 8.27 4.42 2.35
CA LYS A 27 8.12 5.86 2.05
C LYS A 27 7.02 6.17 1.04
N LEU A 28 6.50 5.13 0.40
CA LEU A 28 5.45 5.22 -0.60
C LEU A 28 4.88 3.81 -0.81
N LEU A 29 3.56 3.66 -0.71
CA LEU A 29 2.85 2.43 -1.01
C LEU A 29 1.58 2.74 -1.79
N LEU A 30 1.59 2.41 -3.09
CA LEU A 30 0.49 2.67 -4.01
C LEU A 30 -0.03 1.33 -4.57
N PRO A 31 -1.12 0.78 -4.02
CA PRO A 31 -1.69 -0.49 -4.50
C PRO A 31 -2.38 -0.37 -5.86
N PHE A 32 -2.88 0.83 -6.18
CA PHE A 32 -3.72 1.10 -7.36
C PHE A 32 -5.02 0.28 -7.42
N ASP A 33 -5.59 0.01 -6.25
CA ASP A 33 -6.93 -0.55 -6.10
C ASP A 33 -7.99 0.54 -6.32
N GLY A 34 -8.98 0.28 -7.17
CA GLY A 34 -10.05 1.24 -7.41
C GLY A 34 -10.98 0.88 -8.57
N ALA A 35 -11.94 1.77 -8.82
CA ALA A 35 -12.83 1.68 -9.97
C ALA A 35 -12.06 1.96 -11.28
N ASN A 36 -12.51 1.34 -12.37
CA ASN A 36 -11.97 1.62 -13.69
C ASN A 36 -12.11 3.11 -14.04
N ALA A 37 -11.08 3.67 -14.65
CA ALA A 37 -10.91 5.09 -14.98
C ALA A 37 -10.77 6.06 -13.79
N ALA A 38 -10.56 5.57 -12.56
CA ALA A 38 -10.27 6.46 -11.43
C ALA A 38 -8.92 7.15 -11.59
N THR A 39 -8.86 8.45 -11.29
CA THR A 39 -7.64 9.29 -11.40
C THR A 39 -7.08 9.73 -10.05
N THR A 40 -7.48 9.01 -9.00
CA THR A 40 -7.06 9.27 -7.62
C THR A 40 -6.69 7.96 -6.95
N THR A 41 -5.67 8.00 -6.11
CA THR A 41 -5.31 6.89 -5.23
C THR A 41 -4.82 7.45 -3.89
N SER A 42 -4.67 6.58 -2.90
CA SER A 42 -4.10 6.95 -1.60
C SER A 42 -2.74 6.26 -1.43
N ASP A 43 -1.74 7.02 -0.97
CA ASP A 43 -0.54 6.44 -0.39
C ASP A 43 -0.91 5.80 0.94
N LEU A 44 -0.76 4.49 1.03
CA LEU A 44 -1.04 3.72 2.24
C LEU A 44 0.15 3.69 3.20
N SER A 45 1.29 4.26 2.82
CA SER A 45 2.43 4.41 3.73
C SER A 45 2.14 5.49 4.78
N ASN A 46 2.88 5.47 5.90
CA ASN A 46 2.73 6.50 6.94
C ASN A 46 3.07 7.93 6.48
N ARG A 47 3.66 8.10 5.29
CA ARG A 47 3.94 9.43 4.71
C ARG A 47 2.65 10.10 4.23
N ASN A 48 1.64 9.33 3.82
CA ASN A 48 0.40 9.83 3.21
C ASN A 48 0.67 10.86 2.09
N ALA A 49 1.58 10.52 1.17
CA ALA A 49 1.96 11.41 0.07
C ALA A 49 0.76 11.77 -0.82
N THR A 50 0.77 12.98 -1.36
CA THR A 50 -0.24 13.40 -2.34
C THR A 50 0.16 12.88 -3.71
N VAL A 51 -0.73 12.14 -4.36
CA VAL A 51 -0.50 11.55 -5.69
C VAL A 51 -1.43 12.20 -6.71
N THR A 52 -0.85 12.79 -7.74
CA THR A 52 -1.59 13.39 -8.85
C THR A 52 -1.35 12.59 -10.13
N PHE A 53 -2.45 12.20 -10.79
CA PHE A 53 -2.43 11.55 -12.09
C PHE A 53 -2.45 12.63 -13.17
N ASN A 54 -1.56 12.53 -14.16
CA ASN A 54 -1.43 13.48 -15.25
C ASN A 54 -1.70 12.79 -16.60
N GLY A 55 -2.24 13.55 -17.56
CA GLY A 55 -2.61 13.03 -18.88
C GLY A 55 -3.70 11.96 -18.78
N ASN A 56 -3.45 10.80 -19.39
CA ASN A 56 -4.40 9.68 -19.43
C ASN A 56 -4.14 8.64 -18.34
N ALA A 57 -3.27 8.94 -17.36
CA ALA A 57 -3.00 8.02 -16.26
C ALA A 57 -4.30 7.78 -15.48
N SER A 58 -4.62 6.51 -15.25
CA SER A 58 -5.80 6.13 -14.48
C SER A 58 -5.64 4.74 -13.88
N ILE A 59 -6.53 4.35 -12.97
CA ILE A 59 -6.69 2.97 -12.54
C ILE A 59 -7.51 2.23 -13.61
N SER A 60 -7.07 1.05 -14.01
CA SER A 60 -7.78 0.20 -14.96
C SER A 60 -8.05 -1.18 -14.39
N THR A 61 -9.23 -1.71 -14.70
CA THR A 61 -9.60 -3.11 -14.41
C THR A 61 -9.39 -4.03 -15.61
N ALA A 62 -8.83 -3.53 -16.72
CA ALA A 62 -8.60 -4.32 -17.93
C ALA A 62 -7.50 -5.37 -17.74
N GLN A 63 -6.52 -5.07 -16.88
CA GLN A 63 -5.42 -5.97 -16.53
C GLN A 63 -5.06 -5.82 -15.05
N SER A 64 -4.82 -6.94 -14.38
CA SER A 64 -4.30 -6.96 -13.01
C SER A 64 -3.53 -8.27 -12.75
N LYS A 65 -2.55 -8.22 -11.85
CA LYS A 65 -1.86 -9.41 -11.30
C LYS A 65 -2.23 -9.65 -9.84
N PHE A 66 -2.48 -8.56 -9.11
CA PHE A 66 -2.90 -8.54 -7.73
C PHE A 66 -4.21 -7.75 -7.66
N GLY A 67 -5.13 -8.15 -6.78
CA GLY A 67 -6.43 -7.49 -6.66
C GLY A 67 -7.25 -7.52 -7.94
N GLY A 68 -8.02 -6.45 -8.18
CA GLY A 68 -8.96 -6.31 -9.31
C GLY A 68 -8.60 -5.20 -10.30
N SER A 69 -7.53 -4.45 -10.07
CA SER A 69 -7.13 -3.30 -10.90
C SER A 69 -5.63 -3.07 -10.90
N SER A 70 -5.16 -2.17 -11.75
CA SER A 70 -3.77 -1.72 -11.81
C SER A 70 -3.65 -0.28 -12.32
N LEU A 71 -2.46 0.31 -12.19
CA LEU A 71 -2.14 1.57 -12.84
C LEU A 71 -2.04 1.39 -14.36
N TYR A 72 -2.84 2.16 -15.09
CA TYR A 72 -2.78 2.27 -16.54
C TYR A 72 -1.94 3.47 -16.97
N LEU A 73 -0.95 3.18 -17.82
CA LEU A 73 -0.11 4.16 -18.51
C LEU A 73 -0.19 3.80 -19.99
N ASP A 74 -0.60 4.76 -20.82
CA ASP A 74 -0.93 4.53 -22.23
C ASP A 74 0.28 4.54 -23.18
N GLY A 75 1.49 4.74 -22.65
CA GLY A 75 2.72 4.83 -23.44
C GLY A 75 2.91 6.16 -24.18
N THR A 76 2.08 7.18 -23.91
CA THR A 76 2.26 8.53 -24.46
C THR A 76 3.15 9.40 -23.56
N THR A 77 3.71 10.48 -24.10
CA THR A 77 4.71 11.34 -23.41
C THR A 77 4.16 12.12 -22.20
N ASN A 78 2.86 12.14 -21.98
CA ASN A 78 2.20 12.99 -20.98
C ASN A 78 1.43 12.21 -19.92
N THR A 79 1.63 10.89 -19.87
CA THR A 79 0.92 9.98 -18.95
C THR A 79 1.85 9.53 -17.84
N TYR A 80 1.74 10.16 -16.66
CA TYR A 80 2.62 9.92 -15.51
C TYR A 80 1.95 10.34 -14.19
N LEU A 81 2.55 9.93 -13.08
CA LEU A 81 2.17 10.35 -11.72
C LEU A 81 3.19 11.32 -11.14
N THR A 82 2.72 12.32 -10.41
CA THR A 82 3.56 13.18 -9.56
C THR A 82 3.24 12.94 -8.10
N ILE A 83 4.27 12.95 -7.26
CA ILE A 83 4.17 12.62 -5.84
C ILE A 83 4.77 13.77 -5.04
N ALA A 84 3.99 14.36 -4.13
CA ALA A 84 4.42 15.38 -3.18
C ALA A 84 4.44 14.81 -1.76
#